data_AF-A0A660MDF4-F1
#
_entry.id   AF-A0A660MDF4-F1
#
_cell.length_a   1.000
_cell.length_b   1.000
_cell.length_c   1.000
_cell.angle_alpha   90.00
_cell.angle_beta   90.00
_cell.angle_gamma   90.00
#
_symmetry.space_group_name_H-M   'P 1'
#
loop_
_entity.id
_entity.type
_entity.pdbx_description
1 polymer ?
#
loop_
_entity_poly.entity_id
_entity_poly.type
_entity_poly.pdbx_seq_one_letter_code
_entity_poly.pdbx_strand_id
1 'polypeptide(L)'
;MHLKPLLLTLVLTMTTLHAQTPPDVEKRPHTVTSPHGERQDEYYWLRDDERKDPQMLAYLNAENAYADAVLAPLQAQEDKLYDEIVARIKQDDSSVPERD
;
A
#
# COMPACT_ATOMS: atom_id res chain seq x y z
N MET A 1 60.16 -12.82 -0.79
CA MET A 1 59.47 -12.35 -2.01
C MET A 1 58.33 -13.32 -2.26
N HIS A 2 57.08 -12.90 -2.16
CA HIS A 2 55.87 -13.45 -2.82
C HIS A 2 54.67 -12.69 -2.23
N LEU A 3 54.47 -11.49 -2.81
CA LEU A 3 53.41 -10.55 -2.51
C LEU A 3 52.12 -11.08 -3.16
N LYS A 4 51.09 -11.39 -2.37
CA LYS A 4 49.76 -11.76 -2.90
C LYS A 4 49.02 -10.48 -3.30
N PRO A 5 48.53 -10.35 -4.55
CA PRO A 5 47.82 -9.15 -4.98
C PRO A 5 46.40 -9.15 -4.42
N LEU A 6 46.08 -8.09 -3.68
CA LEU A 6 44.75 -7.73 -3.21
C LEU A 6 43.92 -7.24 -4.41
N LEU A 7 43.07 -8.09 -4.98
CA LEU A 7 42.04 -7.65 -5.92
C LEU A 7 40.81 -7.21 -5.12
N LEU A 8 40.68 -5.90 -4.93
CA LEU A 8 39.49 -5.24 -4.43
C LEU A 8 38.45 -5.20 -5.55
N THR A 9 37.59 -6.22 -5.64
CA THR A 9 36.39 -6.17 -6.49
C THR A 9 35.37 -5.20 -5.90
N LEU A 10 35.44 -3.95 -6.35
CA LEU A 10 34.38 -2.95 -6.21
C LEU A 10 33.17 -3.44 -7.02
N VAL A 11 32.25 -4.15 -6.36
CA VAL A 11 30.92 -4.42 -6.92
C VAL A 11 30.14 -3.11 -6.83
N LEU A 12 30.16 -2.35 -7.93
CA LEU A 12 29.29 -1.20 -8.12
C LEU A 12 27.85 -1.73 -8.27
N THR A 13 27.13 -1.82 -7.15
CA THR A 13 25.69 -2.04 -7.17
C THR A 13 25.05 -0.84 -7.85
N MET A 14 24.80 -0.94 -9.15
CA MET A 14 23.85 -0.06 -9.82
C MET A 14 22.48 -0.33 -9.22
N THR A 15 22.03 0.55 -8.35
CA THR A 15 20.63 0.62 -7.93
C THR A 15 19.81 1.06 -9.14
N THR A 16 19.38 0.08 -9.94
CA THR A 16 18.29 0.28 -10.89
C THR A 16 17.04 0.61 -10.08
N LEU A 17 16.51 1.85 -10.19
CA LEU A 17 15.14 2.16 -9.79
C LEU A 17 14.22 1.29 -10.65
N HIS A 18 13.80 0.13 -10.14
CA HIS A 18 12.69 -0.60 -10.73
C HIS A 18 11.44 0.16 -10.34
N ALA A 19 10.78 0.80 -11.31
CA ALA A 19 9.41 1.25 -11.11
C ALA A 19 8.58 0.01 -10.80
N GLN A 20 8.06 -0.08 -9.57
CA GLN A 20 7.18 -1.18 -9.20
C GLN A 20 5.99 -1.15 -10.16
N THR A 21 5.68 -2.30 -10.75
CA THR A 21 4.51 -2.42 -11.63
C THR A 21 3.30 -2.67 -10.74
N PRO A 22 2.21 -1.90 -10.87
CA PRO A 22 1.01 -2.13 -10.09
C PRO A 22 0.41 -3.50 -10.44
N PRO A 23 -0.27 -4.18 -9.49
CA PRO A 23 -0.94 -5.43 -9.78
C PRO A 23 -2.10 -5.19 -10.74
N ASP A 24 -2.24 -6.06 -11.73
CA ASP A 24 -3.38 -6.06 -12.65
C ASP A 24 -4.49 -6.96 -12.09
N VAL A 25 -5.74 -6.68 -12.48
CA VAL A 25 -6.92 -7.39 -11.97
C VAL A 25 -7.77 -7.94 -13.09
N GLU A 26 -8.31 -9.13 -12.88
CA GLU A 26 -9.19 -9.78 -13.84
C GLU A 26 -10.47 -8.96 -14.08
N LYS A 27 -10.80 -8.77 -15.35
CA LYS A 27 -12.06 -8.16 -15.79
C LYS A 27 -13.12 -9.24 -15.98
N ARG A 28 -14.25 -9.12 -15.30
CA ARG A 28 -15.39 -10.04 -15.42
C ARG A 28 -16.63 -9.27 -15.84
N PRO A 29 -17.20 -9.54 -17.03
CA PRO A 29 -18.40 -8.86 -17.45
C PRO A 29 -19.54 -9.02 -16.43
N HIS A 30 -19.99 -7.89 -15.86
CA HIS A 30 -21.15 -7.83 -14.99
C HIS A 30 -21.95 -6.56 -15.28
N THR A 31 -23.28 -6.70 -15.43
CA THR A 31 -24.19 -5.59 -15.67
C THR A 31 -24.89 -5.21 -14.37
N VAL A 32 -24.71 -3.96 -13.94
CA VAL A 32 -25.39 -3.41 -12.78
C VAL A 32 -26.65 -2.67 -13.24
N THR A 33 -27.81 -3.22 -12.90
CA THR A 33 -29.12 -2.62 -13.20
C THR A 33 -29.46 -1.54 -12.18
N SER A 34 -29.96 -0.39 -12.65
CA SER A 34 -30.47 0.68 -11.80
C SER A 34 -31.73 1.31 -12.40
N PRO A 35 -32.54 2.04 -11.60
CA PRO A 35 -33.71 2.77 -12.10
C PRO A 35 -33.37 3.81 -13.19
N HIS A 36 -32.12 4.22 -13.31
CA HIS A 36 -31.64 5.22 -14.27
C HIS A 36 -30.91 4.60 -15.47
N GLY A 37 -30.96 3.28 -15.61
CA GLY A 37 -30.32 2.53 -16.69
C GLY A 37 -29.34 1.47 -16.20
N GLU A 38 -28.84 0.70 -17.15
CA GLU A 38 -27.84 -0.34 -16.95
C GLU A 38 -26.44 0.20 -17.18
N ARG A 39 -25.48 -0.25 -16.35
CA ARG A 39 -24.05 0.04 -16.53
C ARG A 39 -23.25 -1.25 -16.50
N GLN A 40 -22.17 -1.29 -17.26
CA GLN A 40 -21.21 -2.38 -17.20
C GLN A 40 -20.17 -2.10 -16.12
N ASP A 41 -19.90 -3.07 -15.26
CA ASP A 41 -18.91 -2.99 -14.19
C ASP A 41 -18.06 -4.26 -14.19
N GLU A 42 -16.90 -4.21 -14.84
CA GLU A 42 -16.02 -5.37 -14.98
C GLU A 42 -15.39 -5.83 -13.66
N TYR A 43 -15.50 -5.03 -12.60
CA TYR A 43 -14.85 -5.26 -11.31
C TYR A 43 -15.85 -5.49 -10.18
N TYR A 44 -17.14 -5.62 -10.50
CA TYR A 44 -18.18 -5.85 -9.50
C TYR A 44 -17.89 -7.05 -8.60
N TRP A 45 -17.20 -8.06 -9.14
CA TRP A 45 -16.82 -9.28 -8.42
C TRP A 45 -15.84 -9.06 -7.26
N LEU A 46 -15.12 -7.92 -7.22
CA LEU A 46 -14.27 -7.56 -6.07
C LEU A 46 -15.09 -7.21 -4.82
N ARG A 47 -16.40 -6.98 -4.96
CA ARG A 47 -17.28 -6.84 -3.81
C ARG A 47 -17.65 -8.23 -3.28
N ASP A 48 -17.18 -8.51 -2.08
CA ASP A 48 -17.68 -9.61 -1.26
C ASP A 48 -18.12 -9.08 0.11
N ASP A 49 -19.43 -9.16 0.38
CA ASP A 49 -20.02 -8.65 1.62
C ASP A 49 -19.56 -9.46 2.84
N GLU A 50 -19.19 -10.74 2.66
CA GLU A 50 -18.60 -11.57 3.71
C GLU A 50 -17.11 -11.34 3.92
N ARG A 51 -16.42 -10.71 2.96
CA ARG A 51 -14.99 -10.39 2.96
C ARG A 51 -14.08 -11.61 3.13
N LYS A 52 -14.40 -12.70 2.46
CA LYS A 52 -13.67 -13.98 2.49
C LYS A 52 -13.28 -14.49 1.12
N ASP A 53 -13.77 -13.89 0.03
CA ASP A 53 -13.42 -14.32 -1.32
C ASP A 53 -11.89 -14.31 -1.51
N PRO A 54 -11.27 -15.47 -1.78
CA PRO A 54 -9.83 -15.59 -1.82
C PRO A 54 -9.20 -14.87 -3.02
N GLN A 55 -9.93 -14.65 -4.12
CA GLN A 55 -9.42 -13.94 -5.29
C GLN A 55 -9.39 -12.43 -5.05
N MET A 56 -10.45 -11.90 -4.43
CA MET A 56 -10.52 -10.53 -3.94
C MET A 56 -9.41 -10.27 -2.92
N LEU A 57 -9.27 -11.12 -1.90
CA LEU A 57 -8.22 -10.97 -0.88
C LEU A 57 -6.81 -11.07 -1.48
N ALA A 58 -6.59 -11.96 -2.45
CA ALA A 58 -5.30 -12.05 -3.14
C ALA A 58 -4.96 -10.75 -3.87
N TYR A 59 -5.93 -10.14 -4.55
CA TYR A 59 -5.72 -8.86 -5.22
C TYR A 59 -5.45 -7.72 -4.24
N LEU A 60 -6.22 -7.61 -3.14
CA LEU A 60 -5.98 -6.59 -2.12
C LEU A 60 -4.60 -6.73 -1.45
N ASN A 61 -4.16 -7.97 -1.20
CA ASN A 61 -2.81 -8.20 -0.66
C ASN A 61 -1.71 -7.81 -1.66
N ALA A 62 -1.92 -8.04 -2.95
CA ALA A 62 -0.99 -7.60 -3.99
C ALA A 62 -0.92 -6.07 -4.06
N GLU A 63 -2.06 -5.37 -3.93
CA GLU A 63 -2.11 -3.90 -3.87
C GLU A 63 -1.41 -3.36 -2.63
N ASN A 64 -1.60 -3.98 -1.45
CA ASN A 64 -0.89 -3.59 -0.23
C ASN A 64 0.63 -3.76 -0.40
N ALA A 65 1.10 -4.88 -0.95
CA ALA A 65 2.51 -5.11 -1.17
C ALA A 65 3.12 -4.10 -2.18
N TYR A 66 2.34 -3.71 -3.20
CA TYR A 66 2.73 -2.66 -4.13
C TYR A 66 2.84 -1.30 -3.44
N ALA A 67 1.82 -0.92 -2.64
CA ALA A 67 1.83 0.32 -1.87
C ALA A 67 3.01 0.38 -0.91
N ASP A 68 3.27 -0.68 -0.14
CA ASP A 68 4.43 -0.79 0.76
C ASP A 68 5.74 -0.57 0.00
N ALA A 69 5.90 -1.21 -1.16
CA ALA A 69 7.11 -1.07 -1.95
C ALA A 69 7.31 0.33 -2.56
N VAL A 70 6.22 0.98 -3.01
CA VAL A 70 6.26 2.34 -3.56
C VAL A 70 6.52 3.38 -2.47
N LEU A 71 5.95 3.17 -1.28
CA LEU A 71 6.06 4.11 -0.16
C LEU A 71 7.31 3.89 0.70
N ALA A 72 7.96 2.73 0.63
CA ALA A 72 9.17 2.41 1.41
C ALA A 72 10.25 3.52 1.42
N PRO A 73 10.55 4.23 0.32
CA PRO A 73 11.52 5.33 0.34
C PRO A 73 11.11 6.54 1.21
N LEU A 74 9.82 6.66 1.53
CA LEU A 74 9.25 7.77 2.29
C LEU A 74 9.11 7.47 3.79
N GLN A 75 9.51 6.29 4.27
CA GLN A 75 9.32 5.89 5.68
C GLN A 75 9.85 6.92 6.67
N ALA A 76 11.05 7.48 6.44
CA ALA A 76 11.61 8.48 7.34
C ALA A 76 10.79 9.77 7.40
N GLN A 77 10.08 10.13 6.32
CA GLN A 77 9.18 11.27 6.29
C GLN A 77 7.85 10.95 6.98
N GLU A 78 7.33 9.73 6.77
CA GLU A 78 6.14 9.22 7.46
C GLU A 78 6.34 9.22 8.98
N ASP A 79 7.45 8.65 9.47
CA ASP A 79 7.79 8.58 10.89
C ASP A 79 7.87 9.98 11.52
N LYS A 80 8.51 10.92 10.82
CA LYS A 80 8.60 12.31 11.27
C LYS A 80 7.22 12.96 11.40
N LEU A 81 6.34 12.77 10.40
CA LEU A 81 5.00 13.33 10.43
C LEU A 81 4.15 12.68 11.54
N TYR A 82 4.29 11.38 11.74
CA TYR A 82 3.65 10.66 12.84
C TYR A 82 4.03 11.27 14.20
N ASP A 83 5.33 11.43 14.46
CA ASP A 83 5.83 12.02 15.70
C ASP A 83 5.31 13.45 15.91
N GLU A 84 5.32 14.27 14.84
CA GLU A 84 4.82 15.65 14.89
C GLU A 84 3.31 15.73 15.19
N ILE A 85 2.50 14.80 14.66
CA ILE A 85 1.06 14.74 14.90
C ILE A 85 0.79 14.29 16.33
N VAL A 86 1.42 13.20 16.78
CA VAL A 86 1.24 12.65 18.13
C VAL A 86 1.69 13.65 19.19
N ALA A 87 2.79 14.38 18.96
CA ALA A 87 3.28 15.40 19.88
C ALA A 87 2.31 16.57 20.09
N ARG A 88 1.35 16.78 19.18
CA ARG A 88 0.32 17.84 19.28
C ARG A 88 -0.98 17.35 19.92
N ILE A 89 -1.12 16.05 20.14
CA ILE A 89 -2.31 15.46 20.77
C ILE A 89 -2.10 15.42 22.29
N LYS A 90 -3.05 16.03 23.02
CA LYS A 90 -3.10 15.94 24.47
C LYS A 90 -3.57 14.52 24.86
N GLN A 91 -2.67 13.74 25.47
CA GLN A 91 -2.91 12.32 25.76
C GLN A 91 -3.97 12.10 26.84
N ASP A 92 -4.06 13.03 27.79
CA ASP A 92 -5.10 13.07 28.81
C ASP A 92 -5.95 14.31 28.56
N ASP A 93 -7.10 14.10 27.91
CA ASP A 93 -8.05 15.15 27.64
C ASP A 93 -9.46 14.73 28.06
N SER A 94 -10.20 15.71 28.57
CA SER A 94 -11.59 15.53 29.01
C SER A 94 -12.46 16.49 28.23
N SER A 95 -13.62 16.02 27.79
CA SER A 95 -14.62 16.90 27.20
C SER A 95 -15.12 17.91 28.23
N VAL A 96 -15.73 18.99 27.73
CA VAL A 96 -16.37 19.98 28.61
C VAL A 96 -17.50 19.29 29.38
N PRO A 97 -17.57 19.44 30.72
CA PRO A 97 -18.66 18.88 31.50
C PRO A 97 -20.01 19.45 31.06
N GLU A 98 -20.97 18.57 30.83
CA GLU A 98 -22.36 18.92 30.52
C GLU A 98 -23.33 18.30 31.53
N ARG A 99 -24.52 18.90 31.68
CA ARG A 99 -25.60 18.36 32.50
C ARG A 99 -26.58 17.63 31.61
N ASP A 100 -27.01 16.44 32.05
CA ASP A 100 -28.14 15.70 31.49
C ASP A 100 -29.45 16.51 31.55
#